data_AF-A0A938BQG0-F1
#
_entry.id   AF-A0A938BQG0-F1
#
_cell.length_a   1.000
_cell.length_b   1.000
_cell.length_c   1.000
_cell.angle_alpha   90.00
_cell.angle_beta   90.00
_cell.angle_gamma   90.00
#
_symmetry.space_group_name_H-M   'P 1'
#
loop_
_entity.id
_entity.type
_entity.pdbx_description
1 polymer ?
#
loop_
_entity_poly.entity_id
_entity_poly.type
_entity_poly.pdbx_seq_one_letter_code
_entity_poly.pdbx_strand_id
1 'polypeptide(L)' 'MRPTIVRGVLFLSEAASREPQATSLLDVSGRKVLNLKPGANDVRALAPGVYFMRQASSVEHQASSVIKVVVAR' A
#
# COMPACT_ATOMS: atom_id res chain seq x y z
N MET A 1 15.78 4.24 0.34
CA MET A 1 14.35 4.17 -0.01
C MET A 1 13.61 5.28 0.72
N ARG A 2 12.92 6.19 0.01
CA ARG A 2 12.19 7.33 0.60
C ARG A 2 10.77 6.87 0.98
N PRO A 3 10.25 7.13 2.19
CA PRO A 3 8.89 6.76 2.55
C PRO A 3 7.86 7.67 1.88
N THR A 4 6.68 7.11 1.60
CA THR A 4 5.50 7.89 1.19
C THR A 4 4.78 8.38 2.45
N ILE A 5 4.60 9.69 2.60
CA ILE A 5 3.83 10.27 3.71
C ILE A 5 2.45 10.65 3.18
N VAL A 6 1.39 10.19 3.85
CA VAL A 6 0.00 10.45 3.47
C VAL A 6 -0.77 11.10 4.62
N ARG A 7 -1.69 12.00 4.28
CA ARG A 7 -2.64 12.64 5.19
C ARG A 7 -4.05 12.38 4.67
N GLY A 8 -4.67 11.34 5.21
CA GLY A 8 -6.06 10.97 4.91
C GLY A 8 -6.30 10.19 3.62
N VAL A 9 -5.59 10.46 2.52
CA VAL A 9 -5.76 9.70 1.26
C VAL A 9 -4.43 9.17 0.74
N LEU A 10 -4.39 7.87 0.44
CA LEU A 10 -3.31 7.20 -0.29
C LEU A 10 -3.77 6.99 -1.74
N PHE A 11 -3.06 7.57 -2.70
CA PHE A 11 -3.34 7.38 -4.11
C PHE A 11 -2.44 6.30 -4.70
N LEU A 12 -3.05 5.28 -5.31
CA LEU A 12 -2.33 4.28 -6.09
C LEU A 12 -2.51 4.58 -7.57
N SER A 13 -1.40 4.59 -8.32
CA SER A 13 -1.50 4.61 -9.78
C SER A 13 -2.23 3.36 -10.25
N GLU A 14 -3.14 3.53 -11.20
CA GLU A 14 -3.49 2.45 -12.13
C GLU A 14 -2.19 2.05 -12.83
N ALA A 15 -1.53 0.97 -12.42
CA ALA A 15 -0.28 0.57 -13.04
C ALA A 15 -0.51 0.35 -14.55
N ALA A 16 0.41 0.82 -15.40
CA ALA A 16 0.37 0.66 -16.85
C ALA A 16 0.43 -0.81 -17.33
N SER A 17 0.55 -1.76 -16.40
CA SER A 17 0.61 -3.20 -16.64
C SER A 17 -0.78 -3.80 -16.49
N ARG A 18 -1.23 -4.58 -17.49
CA ARG A 18 -2.58 -5.16 -17.62
C ARG A 18 -3.06 -6.08 -16.48
N GLU A 19 -2.24 -6.32 -15.45
CA GLU A 19 -2.57 -7.24 -14.36
C GLU A 19 -2.82 -6.48 -13.05
N PRO A 20 -3.96 -6.71 -12.37
CA PRO A 20 -4.21 -6.14 -11.05
C PRO A 20 -3.19 -6.69 -10.06
N GLN A 21 -2.18 -5.89 -9.70
CA GLN A 21 -1.33 -6.21 -8.57
C GLN A 21 -2.20 -6.10 -7.31
N ALA A 22 -2.59 -7.25 -6.74
CA ALA A 22 -3.29 -7.28 -5.46
C ALA A 22 -2.42 -6.53 -4.45
N THR A 23 -2.87 -5.33 -4.06
CA THR A 23 -2.10 -4.44 -3.21
C THR A 23 -2.77 -4.40 -1.84
N SER A 24 -2.03 -4.73 -0.80
CA SER A 24 -2.52 -4.72 0.58
C SER A 24 -1.73 -3.75 1.42
N LEU A 25 -2.41 -2.99 2.28
CA LEU A 25 -1.78 -2.22 3.33
C LEU A 25 -1.71 -3.07 4.60
N LEU A 26 -0.53 -3.13 5.18
CA LEU A 26 -0.20 -3.89 6.38
C LEU A 26 0.20 -2.94 7.50
N ASP A 27 -0.13 -3.28 8.74
CA ASP A 27 0.42 -2.62 9.92
C ASP A 27 1.88 -3.03 10.17
N VAL A 28 2.50 -2.46 11.21
CA VAL A 28 3.90 -2.77 11.58
C VAL A 28 4.13 -4.23 12.00
N SER A 29 3.07 -4.94 12.39
CA SER A 29 3.12 -6.38 12.68
C SER A 29 2.92 -7.27 11.44
N GLY A 30 2.74 -6.66 10.27
CA GLY A 30 2.47 -7.37 9.02
C GLY A 30 1.02 -7.80 8.84
N ARG A 31 0.10 -7.41 9.74
CA ARG A 31 -1.33 -7.73 9.60
C ARG A 31 -1.95 -6.83 8.56
N LYS A 32 -2.76 -7.39 7.68
CA LYS A 32 -3.51 -6.63 6.69
C LYS A 32 -4.56 -5.75 7.37
N VAL A 33 -4.51 -4.47 7.08
CA VAL A 33 -5.46 -3.46 7.58
C VAL A 33 -6.37 -2.90 6.49
N LEU A 34 -5.95 -2.94 5.23
CA LEU A 34 -6.74 -2.45 4.11
C LEU A 34 -6.39 -3.19 2.81
N ASN A 35 -7.41 -3.58 2.05
CA ASN A 35 -7.22 -3.92 0.63
C ASN A 35 -7.17 -2.61 -0.15
N LEU A 36 -6.10 -2.39 -0.90
CA LEU A 36 -5.94 -1.18 -1.68
C LEU A 36 -6.50 -1.37 -3.09
N LYS A 37 -7.14 -0.32 -3.60
CA LYS A 37 -7.64 -0.24 -4.97
C LYS A 37 -6.86 0.82 -5.77
N PRO A 38 -6.85 0.72 -7.11
CA PRO A 38 -6.36 1.82 -7.94
C PRO A 38 -7.09 3.14 -7.62
N GLY A 39 -6.38 4.25 -7.74
CA GLY A 39 -6.87 5.57 -7.39
C GLY A 39 -6.85 5.85 -5.89
N ALA A 40 -7.85 6.59 -5.41
CA ALA A 40 -7.90 7.07 -4.03
C ALA A 40 -8.34 6.00 -3.02
N ASN A 41 -7.55 5.85 -1.96
CA ASN A 41 -7.85 5.01 -0.79
C ASN A 41 -7.92 5.90 0.45
N ASP A 42 -9.07 5.94 1.12
CA ASP A 42 -9.23 6.66 2.38
C ASP A 42 -8.55 5.90 3.52
N VAL A 43 -7.61 6.57 4.17
CA VAL A 43 -6.82 6.05 5.31
C VAL A 43 -7.06 6.86 6.59
N ARG A 44 -8.06 7.75 6.62
CA ARG A 44 -8.35 8.58 7.79
C ARG A 44 -8.73 7.76 9.02
N ALA A 45 -9.32 6.58 8.84
CA ALA A 45 -9.67 5.67 9.93
C ALA A 45 -8.45 4.99 10.58
N LEU A 46 -7.28 4.99 9.92
CA LEU A 46 -6.06 4.42 10.48
C LEU A 46 -5.44 5.35 11.52
N ALA A 47 -4.82 4.77 12.54
CA ALA A 47 -3.99 5.53 13.48
C ALA A 47 -2.78 6.13 12.75
N PRO A 48 -2.26 7.30 13.19
CA PRO A 48 -0.97 7.77 12.70
C PRO A 48 0.13 6.75 13.01
N GLY A 49 1.03 6.51 12.04
CA GLY A 49 2.07 5.51 12.21
C GLY A 49 2.67 5.00 10.91
N VAL A 50 3.51 3.97 11.05
CA VAL A 50 4.17 3.30 9.92
C VAL A 50 3.36 2.09 9.48
N TYR A 51 3.15 2.01 8.17
CA TYR A 51 2.45 0.95 7.47
C TYR A 51 3.29 0.48 6.27
N PHE A 52 2.91 -0.66 5.71
CA PHE A 52 3.60 -1.25 4.57
C PHE A 52 2.61 -1.59 3.47
N MET A 53 2.86 -1.07 2.29
CA MET A 53 2.13 -1.47 1.09
C MET A 53 2.87 -2.64 0.45
N ARG A 54 2.19 -3.78 0.33
CA ARG A 54 2.70 -4.96 -0.37
C ARG A 54 2.08 -5.03 -1.76
N GLN A 55 2.92 -5.07 -2.79
CA GLN A 55 2.51 -5.35 -4.17
C GLN A 55 2.75 -6.83 -4.46
N ALA A 56 1.68 -7.57 -4.74
CA ALA A 56 1.82 -8.94 -5.23
C ALA A 56 2.34 -8.93 -6.67
N SER A 57 3.39 -9.71 -6.93
CA SER A 57 3.82 -10.01 -8.29
C SER A 57 2.91 -11.10 -8.87
N SER A 58 2.44 -10.91 -10.10
CA SER A 58 1.62 -11.90 -10.81
C SER A 58 2.43 -13.07 -11.39
N VAL A 59 3.75 -13.10 -11.15
CA VAL A 59 4.68 -14.13 -11.61
C VAL A 59 5.15 -14.90 -10.39
N GLU A 60 5.00 -16.24 -10.39
CA GLU A 60 5.24 -17.16 -9.27
C GLU A 60 6.65 -17.08 -8.65
N HIS A 61 7.59 -16.35 -9.27
CA HIS A 61 8.99 -16.25 -8.85
C HIS A 61 9.53 -14.84 -8.63
N GLN A 62 8.70 -13.79 -8.69
CA GLN A 62 9.19 -12.43 -8.41
C GLN A 62 8.99 -12.07 -6.93
N ALA A 63 10.00 -11.44 -6.33
CA ALA A 63 9.89 -10.97 -4.95
C ALA A 63 8.80 -9.89 -4.85
N SER A 64 7.85 -10.06 -3.91
CA SER A 64 6.85 -9.03 -3.64
C SER A 64 7.55 -7.74 -3.20
N SER A 65 7.28 -6.64 -3.88
CA SER A 65 7.79 -5.31 -3.47
C SER A 65 7.03 -4.81 -2.26
N VAL A 66 7.75 -4.22 -1.30
CA VAL A 66 7.18 -3.62 -0.09
C VAL A 66 7.61 -2.17 0.01
N ILE A 67 6.64 -1.26 0.13
CA ILE A 67 6.86 0.19 0.25
C ILE A 67 6.41 0.65 1.63
N LYS A 68 7.26 1.43 2.31
CA LYS A 68 6.93 2.05 3.60
C LYS A 68 6.02 3.26 3.39
N VAL A 69 4.88 3.24 4.06
CA VAL A 69 3.89 4.34 4.10
C VAL A 69 3.82 4.89 5.51
N VAL A 70 3.85 6.21 5.66
CA VAL A 70 3.64 6.89 6.95
C VAL A 70 2.32 7.62 6.88
N VAL A 71 1.38 7.24 7.75
CA VAL A 71 0.11 7.95 7.92
C VAL A 71 0.31 9.04 8.96
N ALA A 72 0.03 10.28 8.57
CA ALA A 72 0.07 11.45 9.45
C ALA A 72 -1.31 12.13 9.51
N ARG A 73 -1.53 12.95 10.55
CA ARG A 73 -2.64 13.91 10.62
C ARG A 73 -2.15 15.24 10.11
#